data_AF-A0A7S2MXU1-F1
#
_entry.id   AF-A0A7S2MXU1-F1
#
_cell.length_a   1.000
_cell.length_b   1.000
_cell.length_c   1.000
_cell.angle_alpha   90.00
_cell.angle_beta   90.00
_cell.angle_gamma   90.00
#
_symmetry.space_group_name_H-M   'P 1'
#
loop_
_entity.id
_entity.type
_entity.pdbx_description
1 polymer ?
#
loop_
_entity_poly.entity_id
_entity_poly.type
_entity_poly.pdbx_seq_one_letter_code
_entity_poly.pdbx_strand_id
1 'polypeptide(L)'
;PYCDPFRSVLDHPSIAPFLNEVLGAGYRLDHSPLLIAQERGSEGHTLHGGAVTESGEPAWPLAYDFRHGRMRSQLLTVCMQLTDAKEGDGGFCAVPGSHKSNYSVPPDLADLADEELAEHVRQPV
;
A
#
# COMPACT_ATOMS: atom_id res chain seq x y z
N PRO A 1 20.15 6.86 19.98
CA PRO A 1 19.42 8.15 20.10
C PRO A 1 18.52 8.50 18.91
N TYR A 2 18.84 8.06 17.68
CA TYR A 2 18.06 8.43 16.48
C TYR A 2 16.85 7.51 16.18
N CYS A 3 16.65 6.45 16.95
CA CYS A 3 15.59 5.47 16.70
C CYS A 3 14.25 5.82 17.36
N ASP A 4 14.26 6.63 18.43
CA ASP A 4 13.05 6.90 19.20
C ASP A 4 11.95 7.63 18.39
N PRO A 5 12.27 8.60 17.51
CA PRO A 5 11.28 9.17 16.60
C PRO A 5 10.62 8.12 15.70
N PHE A 6 11.41 7.23 15.07
CA PHE A 6 10.87 6.17 14.21
C PHE A 6 10.06 5.14 15.00
N ARG A 7 10.45 4.84 16.24
CA ARG A 7 9.68 3.94 17.12
C ARG A 7 8.33 4.52 17.48
N SER A 8 8.25 5.82 17.77
CA SER A 8 7.00 6.51 18.11
C SER A 8 5.96 6.50 16.98
N VAL A 9 6.40 6.23 15.74
CA VAL A 9 5.52 6.07 14.60
C VAL A 9 4.84 4.69 14.57
N LEU A 10 5.50 3.65 15.09
CA LEU A 10 4.99 2.27 15.04
C LEU A 10 3.74 2.07 15.91
N ASP A 11 3.60 2.87 16.97
CA ASP A 11 2.48 2.86 17.91
C ASP A 11 1.76 4.21 17.99
N HIS A 12 1.84 5.01 16.91
CA HIS A 12 1.32 6.37 16.92
C HIS A 12 -0.17 6.39 17.31
N PRO A 13 -0.57 7.20 18.31
CA PRO A 13 -1.91 7.14 18.91
C PRO A 13 -3.03 7.51 17.93
N SER A 14 -2.74 8.29 16.87
CA SER A 14 -3.74 8.59 15.83
C SER A 14 -4.01 7.42 14.89
N ILE A 15 -3.10 6.43 14.80
CA ILE A 15 -3.17 5.32 13.83
C ILE A 15 -3.64 4.04 14.52
N ALA A 16 -3.27 3.84 15.80
CA ALA A 16 -3.61 2.65 16.57
C ALA A 16 -5.12 2.28 16.57
N PRO A 17 -6.08 3.22 16.65
CA PRO A 17 -7.51 2.88 16.56
C PRO A 17 -7.87 2.25 15.21
N PHE A 18 -7.31 2.75 14.11
CA PHE A 18 -7.56 2.21 12.77
C PHE A 18 -6.92 0.83 12.59
N LEU A 19 -5.73 0.61 13.14
CA LEU A 19 -5.09 -0.71 13.10
C LEU A 19 -5.92 -1.76 13.85
N ASN A 20 -6.45 -1.41 15.03
CA ASN A 20 -7.31 -2.31 15.79
C ASN A 20 -8.63 -2.62 15.06
N GLU A 21 -9.21 -1.65 14.36
CA GLU A 21 -10.43 -1.85 13.59
C GLU A 21 -10.20 -2.72 12.34
N VAL A 22 -9.14 -2.43 11.58
CA VAL A 22 -8.85 -3.11 10.29
C VAL A 22 -8.22 -4.49 10.47
N LEU A 23 -7.25 -4.62 11.39
CA LEU A 23 -6.47 -5.85 11.61
C LEU A 23 -6.96 -6.67 12.80
N GLY A 24 -7.71 -6.04 13.73
CA GLY A 24 -8.10 -6.65 14.99
C GLY A 24 -7.07 -6.46 16.10
N ALA A 25 -7.49 -6.73 17.33
CA ALA A 25 -6.63 -6.68 18.51
C ALA A 25 -5.50 -7.72 18.41
N GLY A 26 -4.28 -7.32 18.79
CA GLY A 26 -3.10 -8.20 18.75
C GLY A 26 -2.38 -8.22 17.40
N TYR A 27 -2.63 -7.25 16.51
CA TYR A 27 -1.85 -7.07 15.30
C TYR A 27 -0.35 -7.01 15.62
N ARG A 28 0.47 -7.46 14.66
CA ARG A 28 1.93 -7.43 14.75
C ARG A 28 2.50 -6.77 13.52
N LEU A 29 3.74 -6.29 13.63
CA LEU A 29 4.52 -5.97 12.45
C LEU A 29 4.81 -7.24 11.65
N ASP A 30 4.58 -7.18 10.35
CA ASP A 30 4.88 -8.28 9.43
C ASP A 30 6.40 -8.40 9.20
N HIS A 31 7.07 -7.26 9.01
CA HIS A 31 8.51 -7.12 8.82
C HIS A 31 9.02 -5.80 9.41
N SER A 32 10.36 -5.63 9.43
CA SER A 32 11.01 -4.39 9.88
C SER A 32 10.57 -3.19 9.05
N PRO A 33 10.42 -1.98 9.64
CA PRO A 33 10.03 -0.79 8.90
C PRO A 33 10.99 -0.50 7.73
N LEU A 34 10.42 -0.02 6.62
CA LEU A 34 11.17 0.38 5.44
C LEU A 34 11.18 1.91 5.32
N LEU A 35 12.32 2.46 4.90
CA LEU A 35 12.44 3.85 4.47
C LEU A 35 12.59 3.88 2.96
N ILE A 36 11.63 4.49 2.28
CA ILE A 36 11.68 4.70 0.83
C ILE A 36 12.09 6.16 0.61
N ALA A 37 13.19 6.36 -0.12
CA ALA A 37 13.68 7.67 -0.52
C ALA A 37 13.92 7.65 -2.03
N GLN A 38 13.52 8.73 -2.70
CA GLN A 38 13.63 8.87 -4.15
C GLN A 38 14.25 10.23 -4.46
N GLU A 39 15.12 10.26 -5.47
CA GLU A 39 15.63 11.48 -6.07
C GLU A 39 14.86 11.82 -7.35
N ARG A 40 14.95 13.07 -7.79
CA ARG A 40 14.34 13.49 -9.06
C ARG A 40 14.88 12.63 -10.21
N GLY A 41 13.97 12.03 -10.97
CA GLY A 41 14.32 11.13 -12.08
C GLY A 41 14.56 9.68 -11.66
N SER A 42 14.24 9.31 -10.41
CA SER A 42 14.15 7.90 -10.02
C SER A 42 13.13 7.18 -10.89
N GLU A 43 13.47 5.97 -11.34
CA GLU A 43 12.61 5.15 -12.21
C GLU A 43 11.28 4.75 -11.53
N GLY A 44 11.29 4.66 -10.20
CA GLY A 44 10.11 4.29 -9.42
C GLY A 44 9.97 2.78 -9.25
N HIS A 45 8.74 2.34 -9.01
CA HIS A 45 8.35 0.94 -8.89
C HIS A 45 7.10 0.69 -9.73
N THR A 46 6.95 -0.54 -10.21
CA THR A 46 5.74 -1.01 -10.88
C THR A 46 4.59 -1.15 -9.88
N LEU A 47 3.35 -0.96 -10.33
CA LEU A 47 2.18 -1.25 -9.49
C LEU A 47 2.12 -2.76 -9.21
N HIS A 48 2.00 -3.11 -7.94
CA HIS A 48 1.98 -4.49 -7.47
C HIS A 48 1.05 -4.67 -6.27
N GLY A 49 0.81 -5.92 -5.89
CA GLY A 49 -0.04 -6.31 -4.77
C GLY A 49 -1.43 -6.77 -5.20
N GLY A 50 -2.38 -6.74 -4.26
CA GLY A 50 -3.71 -7.32 -4.44
C GLY A 50 -3.76 -8.82 -4.12
N ALA A 51 -4.89 -9.46 -4.41
CA ALA A 51 -5.15 -10.85 -4.04
C ALA A 51 -4.56 -11.88 -5.03
N VAL A 52 -4.01 -11.43 -6.15
CA VAL A 52 -3.45 -12.27 -7.23
C VAL A 52 -2.08 -11.74 -7.63
N THR A 53 -1.08 -12.61 -7.71
CA THR A 53 0.28 -12.28 -8.14
C THR A 53 0.31 -11.93 -9.63
N GLU A 54 1.41 -11.37 -10.10
CA GLU A 54 1.65 -11.11 -11.53
C GLU A 54 1.53 -12.39 -12.39
N SER A 55 1.88 -13.55 -11.82
CA SER A 55 1.75 -14.85 -12.48
C SER A 55 0.33 -15.44 -12.46
N GLY A 56 -0.64 -14.73 -11.90
CA GLY A 56 -2.04 -15.20 -11.79
C GLY A 56 -2.31 -16.13 -10.60
N GLU A 57 -1.36 -16.28 -9.67
CA GLU A 57 -1.51 -17.16 -8.51
C GLU A 57 -2.11 -16.41 -7.31
N PRO A 58 -2.82 -17.08 -6.39
CA PRO A 58 -3.35 -16.41 -5.19
C PRO A 58 -2.24 -15.84 -4.29
N ALA A 59 -2.29 -14.55 -4.01
CA ALA A 59 -1.41 -13.85 -3.08
C ALA A 59 -2.03 -13.87 -1.66
N TRP A 60 -2.11 -15.06 -1.05
CA TRP A 60 -2.81 -15.27 0.24
C TRP A 60 -2.47 -14.23 1.33
N PRO A 61 -1.21 -13.83 1.57
CA PRO A 61 -0.88 -12.86 2.62
C PRO A 61 -1.43 -11.45 2.38
N LEU A 62 -1.79 -11.12 1.13
CA LEU A 62 -2.24 -9.79 0.72
C LEU A 62 -3.76 -9.73 0.51
N ALA A 63 -4.45 -10.87 0.66
CA ALA A 63 -5.85 -10.96 0.33
C ALA A 63 -6.72 -10.13 1.29
N TYR A 64 -7.62 -9.38 0.69
CA TYR A 64 -8.72 -8.68 1.35
C TYR A 64 -10.03 -9.45 1.13
N ASP A 65 -10.89 -9.47 2.14
CA ASP A 65 -12.22 -10.06 2.06
C ASP A 65 -13.24 -9.22 2.83
N PHE A 66 -14.48 -9.18 2.34
CA PHE A 66 -15.61 -8.57 3.04
C PHE A 66 -16.79 -9.53 3.03
N ARG A 67 -17.09 -10.13 4.19
CA ARG A 67 -18.18 -11.11 4.35
C ARG A 67 -18.94 -10.85 5.63
N HIS A 68 -20.26 -11.01 5.57
CA HIS A 68 -21.16 -10.87 6.72
C HIS A 68 -20.98 -9.53 7.46
N GLY A 69 -20.82 -8.43 6.71
CA GLY A 69 -20.67 -7.09 7.28
C GLY A 69 -19.31 -6.80 7.92
N ARG A 70 -18.31 -7.67 7.73
CA ARG A 70 -16.98 -7.53 8.34
C ARG A 70 -15.88 -7.55 7.29
N MET A 71 -15.01 -6.53 7.35
CA MET A 71 -13.76 -6.52 6.58
C MET A 71 -12.72 -7.44 7.21
N ARG A 72 -11.88 -8.05 6.38
CA ARG A 72 -10.72 -8.84 6.77
C ARG A 72 -9.57 -8.48 5.85
N SER A 73 -8.53 -7.86 6.42
CA SER A 73 -7.26 -7.65 5.75
C SER A 73 -6.20 -8.51 6.41
N GLN A 74 -5.43 -9.26 5.64
CA GLN A 74 -4.32 -10.06 6.17
C GLN A 74 -3.04 -9.23 6.35
N LEU A 75 -2.90 -8.17 5.57
CA LEU A 75 -1.82 -7.20 5.66
C LEU A 75 -2.41 -5.79 5.53
N LEU A 76 -1.79 -4.82 6.20
CA LEU A 76 -2.05 -3.40 6.01
C LEU A 76 -0.72 -2.67 6.07
N THR A 77 -0.47 -1.82 5.08
CA THR A 77 0.70 -0.94 5.04
C THR A 77 0.30 0.44 5.53
N VAL A 78 1.06 0.99 6.47
CA VAL A 78 0.97 2.38 6.90
C VAL A 78 2.16 3.13 6.33
N CYS A 79 1.91 4.03 5.38
CA CYS A 79 2.93 4.88 4.77
C CYS A 79 2.92 6.26 5.44
N MET A 80 4.05 6.64 6.03
CA MET A 80 4.22 7.94 6.68
C MET A 80 5.07 8.83 5.78
N GLN A 81 4.48 9.91 5.29
CA GLN A 81 5.21 10.90 4.49
C GLN A 81 6.11 11.72 5.41
N LEU A 82 7.42 11.64 5.20
CA LEU A 82 8.43 12.40 5.97
C LEU A 82 8.80 13.72 5.29
N THR A 83 8.34 13.93 4.06
CA THR A 83 8.49 15.14 3.27
C THR A 83 7.16 15.42 2.56
N ASP A 84 6.97 16.65 2.09
CA ASP A 84 5.83 16.97 1.21
C ASP A 84 5.84 16.03 -0.01
N ALA A 85 4.68 15.53 -0.38
CA ALA A 85 4.46 14.72 -1.58
C ALA A 85 3.36 15.41 -2.42
N LYS A 86 3.76 16.33 -3.31
CA LYS A 86 2.82 17.09 -4.12
C LYS A 86 2.41 16.30 -5.35
N GLU A 87 1.36 16.75 -6.00
CA GLU A 87 0.93 16.21 -7.29
C GLU A 87 2.10 16.26 -8.29
N GLY A 88 2.43 15.10 -8.85
CA GLY A 88 3.50 14.96 -9.83
C GLY A 88 4.93 14.82 -9.26
N ASP A 89 5.11 14.88 -7.93
CA ASP A 89 6.42 14.59 -7.30
C ASP A 89 6.76 13.09 -7.32
N GLY A 90 5.79 12.23 -7.66
CA GLY A 90 5.90 10.78 -7.58
C GLY A 90 5.54 10.23 -6.20
N GLY A 91 6.03 9.03 -5.88
CA GLY A 91 5.75 8.35 -4.61
C GLY A 91 4.59 7.35 -4.69
N PHE A 92 3.81 7.24 -3.61
CA PHE A 92 2.75 6.23 -3.51
C PHE A 92 1.56 6.56 -4.41
N CYS A 93 1.18 5.59 -5.24
CA CYS A 93 0.01 5.63 -6.10
C CYS A 93 -0.78 4.32 -5.96
N ALA A 94 -2.08 4.36 -6.20
CA ALA A 94 -2.92 3.17 -6.17
C ALA A 94 -4.06 3.27 -7.18
N VAL A 95 -4.55 2.11 -7.63
CA VAL A 95 -5.84 2.01 -8.33
C VAL A 95 -6.94 1.81 -7.26
N PRO A 96 -7.86 2.76 -7.07
CA PRO A 96 -8.87 2.64 -6.02
C PRO A 96 -9.70 1.35 -6.14
N GLY A 97 -9.73 0.56 -5.07
CA GLY A 97 -10.50 -0.69 -5.02
C GLY A 97 -9.80 -1.92 -5.62
N SER A 98 -8.59 -1.81 -6.16
CA SER A 98 -7.85 -2.93 -6.76
C SER A 98 -7.55 -4.08 -5.80
N HIS A 99 -7.52 -3.83 -4.49
CA HIS A 99 -7.40 -4.86 -3.44
C HIS A 99 -8.55 -5.90 -3.45
N LYS A 100 -9.68 -5.59 -4.11
CA LYS A 100 -10.81 -6.53 -4.32
C LYS A 100 -10.73 -7.27 -5.66
N SER A 101 -9.75 -6.95 -6.50
CA SER A 101 -9.56 -7.61 -7.79
C SER A 101 -9.20 -9.08 -7.57
N ASN A 102 -9.80 -9.95 -8.39
CA ASN A 102 -9.43 -11.36 -8.51
C ASN A 102 -8.61 -11.60 -9.80
N TYR A 103 -8.00 -10.55 -10.35
CA TYR A 103 -7.13 -10.60 -11.51
C TYR A 103 -5.77 -10.02 -11.16
N SER A 104 -4.73 -10.54 -11.81
CA SER A 104 -3.42 -9.91 -11.81
C SER A 104 -3.51 -8.50 -12.38
N VAL A 105 -2.63 -7.61 -11.93
CA VAL A 105 -2.47 -6.30 -12.55
C VAL A 105 -2.07 -6.50 -14.02
N PRO A 106 -2.76 -5.87 -14.99
CA PRO A 106 -2.33 -5.89 -16.38
C PRO A 106 -0.92 -5.32 -16.51
N PRO A 107 0.00 -5.93 -17.28
CA PRO A 107 1.38 -5.43 -17.42
C PRO A 107 1.44 -3.96 -17.85
N ASP A 108 0.61 -3.56 -18.81
CA ASP A 108 0.59 -2.18 -19.32
C ASP A 108 0.13 -1.16 -18.27
N LEU A 109 -0.68 -1.58 -17.30
CA LEU A 109 -1.03 -0.77 -16.12
C LEU A 109 0.05 -0.83 -15.04
N ALA A 110 0.71 -1.98 -14.86
CA ALA A 110 1.77 -2.16 -13.88
C ALA A 110 2.93 -1.18 -14.11
N ASP A 111 3.30 -0.99 -15.38
CA ASP A 111 4.38 -0.09 -15.81
C ASP A 111 3.90 1.32 -16.16
N LEU A 112 2.59 1.60 -16.04
CA LEU A 112 1.96 2.86 -16.48
C LEU A 112 2.25 3.19 -17.96
N ALA A 113 2.40 2.17 -18.80
CA ALA A 113 2.75 2.31 -20.20
C ALA A 113 1.55 2.68 -21.09
N ASP A 114 0.33 2.37 -20.63
CA ASP A 114 -0.93 2.73 -21.28
C ASP A 114 -1.57 3.95 -20.59
N GLU A 115 -1.72 5.04 -21.33
CA GLU A 115 -2.27 6.30 -20.82
C GLU A 115 -3.73 6.18 -20.37
N GLU A 116 -4.57 5.42 -21.08
CA GLU A 116 -5.99 5.21 -20.74
C GLU A 116 -6.10 4.41 -19.43
N LEU A 117 -5.27 3.38 -19.26
CA LEU A 117 -5.24 2.62 -18.01
C LEU A 117 -4.68 3.46 -16.85
N ALA A 118 -3.68 4.30 -17.11
CA ALA A 118 -3.07 5.17 -16.11
C ALA A 118 -4.05 6.20 -15.53
N GLU A 119 -5.12 6.58 -16.26
CA GLU A 119 -6.17 7.46 -15.74
C GLU A 119 -6.89 6.92 -14.49
N HIS A 120 -6.82 5.61 -14.25
CA HIS A 120 -7.41 4.96 -13.07
C HIS A 120 -6.50 4.99 -11.84
N VAL A 121 -5.24 5.39 -12.01
CA VAL A 121 -4.27 5.49 -10.92
C VAL A 121 -4.43 6.83 -10.21
N ARG A 122 -4.32 6.80 -8.88
CA ARG A 122 -4.48 7.97 -8.01
C ARG A 122 -3.31 8.07 -7.04
N GLN A 123 -2.67 9.25 -7.03
CA GLN A 123 -1.78 9.68 -5.96
C GLN A 123 -2.65 10.33 -4.87
N PRO A 124 -2.63 9.85 -3.62
CA PRO A 124 -3.33 10.52 -2.53
C PRO A 124 -2.51 11.75 -2.09
N VAL A 125 -2.84 12.91 -2.67
CA VAL A 125 -2.29 14.23 -2.32
C VAL A 125 -3.24 15.03 -1.44
#